data_AF-A0A2Z3NCF3-F1
#
_entry.id   AF-A0A2Z3NCF3-F1
#
_cell.length_a   1.000
_cell.length_b   1.000
_cell.length_c   1.000
_cell.angle_alpha   90.00
_cell.angle_beta   90.00
_cell.angle_gamma   90.00
#
_symmetry.space_group_name_H-M   'P 1'
#
loop_
_entity.id
_entity.type
_entity.pdbx_description
1 polymer ?
#
loop_
_entity_poly.entity_id
_entity_poly.type
_entity_poly.pdbx_seq_one_letter_code
_entity_poly.pdbx_strand_id
1 'polypeptide(L)'
;MKRLKITNDHGWTPRTLRKQERKIKNTLLRRRVMAVRLVMEGYLGKEVASMVNVCRQTVSHYVSLFNEGGLELLLHRDFAPGREPFLTEEQQEEIKQLVLTTTPVELGWDVASAWNTKLLQSYVEKHFGVCISREALRKLLHRKGLSWTRPTYTLAKGDPDRQKNFEKQIDFIKKLDHSRSRCCCTSMRPMFVRTQKS
;
A
#
# COMPACT_ATOMS: atom_id res chain seq x y z
N MET A 1 11.45 3.85 52.25
CA MET A 1 11.26 3.48 50.82
C MET A 1 12.60 3.51 50.11
N LYS A 2 12.90 2.58 49.19
CA LYS A 2 14.19 2.60 48.46
C LYS A 2 14.23 3.78 47.49
N ARG A 3 15.28 4.60 47.59
CA ARG A 3 15.57 5.70 46.66
C ARG A 3 16.05 5.10 45.33
N LEU A 4 15.53 5.62 44.21
CA LEU A 4 16.08 5.29 42.90
C LEU A 4 17.48 5.90 42.82
N LYS A 5 18.47 5.10 42.42
CA LYS A 5 19.85 5.55 42.26
C LYS A 5 20.19 5.49 40.78
N ILE A 6 20.75 6.59 40.29
CA ILE A 6 21.42 6.60 38.99
C ILE A 6 22.86 6.18 39.26
N THR A 7 23.28 5.12 38.59
CA THR A 7 24.58 4.48 38.81
C THR A 7 25.60 4.91 37.77
N ASN A 8 25.13 5.29 36.58
CA ASN A 8 25.97 5.75 35.49
C ASN A 8 25.34 7.00 34.88
N ASP A 9 26.07 8.12 34.95
CA ASP A 9 25.57 9.40 34.46
C ASP A 9 25.83 9.57 32.95
N HIS A 10 26.63 8.70 32.32
CA HIS A 10 26.96 8.73 30.88
C HIS A 10 27.40 10.12 30.37
N GLY A 11 28.02 10.93 31.24
CA GLY A 11 28.44 12.32 30.95
C GLY A 11 27.31 13.36 30.94
N TRP A 12 26.09 12.98 31.33
CA TRP A 12 24.95 13.88 31.45
C TRP A 12 24.88 14.52 32.83
N THR A 13 24.42 15.77 32.87
CA THR A 13 24.16 16.50 34.10
C THR A 13 22.72 17.01 34.07
N PRO A 14 22.11 17.33 35.23
CA PRO A 14 20.76 17.90 35.25
C PRO A 14 20.60 19.14 34.36
N ARG A 15 21.66 19.97 34.26
CA ARG A 15 21.70 21.16 33.39
C ARG A 15 21.67 20.80 31.91
N THR A 16 22.45 19.81 31.48
CA THR A 16 22.47 19.39 30.08
C THR A 16 21.17 18.68 29.67
N LEU A 17 20.60 17.86 30.56
CA LEU A 17 19.28 17.25 30.36
C LEU A 17 18.18 18.31 30.20
N ARG A 18 18.21 19.37 31.01
CA ARG A 18 17.25 20.49 30.88
C ARG A 18 17.37 21.22 29.53
N LYS A 19 18.58 21.35 28.99
CA LYS A 19 18.81 21.89 27.64
C LYS A 19 18.25 20.95 26.56
N GLN A 20 18.40 19.64 26.76
CA GLN A 20 17.88 18.64 25.84
C GLN A 20 16.36 18.56 25.83
N GLU A 21 15.71 18.66 27.00
CA GLU A 21 14.24 18.72 27.11
C GLU A 21 13.63 19.83 26.24
N ARG A 22 14.31 20.98 26.13
CA ARG A 22 13.85 22.12 25.31
C ARG A 22 13.96 21.85 23.81
N LYS A 23 14.89 20.99 23.40
CA LYS A 23 15.09 20.63 21.99
C LYS A 23 14.08 19.59 21.50
N ILE A 24 13.63 18.71 22.40
CA ILE A 24 12.72 17.61 22.05
C ILE A 24 11.30 18.15 21.86
N LYS A 25 10.78 18.04 20.63
CA LYS A 25 9.38 18.42 20.31
C LYS A 25 8.35 17.40 20.82
N ASN A 26 8.70 16.12 20.87
CA ASN A 26 7.79 15.06 21.31
C ASN A 26 7.57 15.12 22.84
N THR A 27 6.33 15.35 23.25
CA THR A 27 5.94 15.51 24.66
C THR A 27 6.23 14.27 25.51
N LEU A 28 6.04 13.07 24.96
CA LEU A 28 6.28 11.81 25.67
C LEU A 28 7.78 11.58 25.92
N LEU A 29 8.61 11.81 24.89
CA LEU A 29 10.06 11.70 25.02
C LEU A 29 10.61 12.74 26.01
N ARG A 30 10.09 13.98 25.95
CA ARG A 30 10.44 15.02 26.92
C ARG A 30 10.10 14.62 28.36
N ARG A 31 8.96 13.96 28.59
CA ARG A 31 8.57 13.44 29.92
C ARG A 31 9.56 12.38 30.44
N ARG A 32 10.07 11.49 29.56
CA ARG A 32 11.10 10.50 29.93
C ARG A 32 12.37 11.19 30.45
N VAL A 33 12.88 12.15 29.70
CA VAL A 33 14.09 12.92 30.06
C VAL A 33 13.87 13.71 31.36
N MET A 34 12.69 14.33 31.51
CA MET A 34 12.31 15.07 32.71
C MET A 34 12.30 14.18 33.96
N ALA A 35 11.77 12.95 33.85
CA ALA A 35 11.77 12.01 34.96
C ALA A 35 13.19 11.67 35.42
N VAL A 36 14.11 11.39 34.48
CA VAL A 36 15.51 11.11 34.80
C VAL A 36 16.20 12.33 35.42
N ARG A 37 16.01 13.52 34.85
CA ARG A 37 16.56 14.77 35.41
C ARG A 37 16.13 14.99 36.86
N LEU A 38 14.85 14.79 37.17
CA LEU A 38 14.33 14.95 38.54
C LEU A 38 14.92 13.89 39.49
N VAL A 39 15.14 12.65 39.04
CA VAL A 39 15.83 11.65 39.86
C VAL A 39 17.29 12.03 40.11
N MET A 40 18.00 12.59 39.10
CA MET A 40 19.37 13.11 39.29
C MET A 40 19.43 14.29 40.26
N GLU A 41 18.40 15.15 40.27
CA GLU A 41 18.26 16.26 41.22
C GLU A 41 17.94 15.77 42.66
N GLY A 42 17.69 14.47 42.83
CA GLY A 42 17.55 13.82 44.12
C GLY A 42 16.12 13.61 44.59
N TYR A 43 15.11 13.92 43.77
CA TYR A 43 13.70 13.69 44.12
C TYR A 43 13.38 12.20 44.29
N LEU A 44 12.40 11.89 45.14
CA LEU A 44 11.94 10.52 45.33
C LEU A 44 11.13 10.07 44.11
N GLY A 45 11.27 8.80 43.70
CA GLY A 45 10.55 8.28 42.53
C GLY A 45 9.02 8.43 42.59
N LYS A 46 8.43 8.48 43.81
CA LYS A 46 6.99 8.76 44.01
C LYS A 46 6.63 10.22 43.70
N GLU A 47 7.50 11.16 44.07
CA GLU A 47 7.32 12.58 43.80
C GLU A 47 7.48 12.84 42.30
N VAL A 48 8.51 12.25 41.68
CA VAL A 48 8.73 12.30 40.23
C VAL A 48 7.55 11.74 39.45
N ALA A 49 7.01 10.60 39.88
CA ALA A 49 5.81 10.00 39.28
C ALA A 49 4.61 10.98 39.31
N SER A 50 4.42 11.68 40.43
CA SER A 50 3.35 12.67 40.59
C SER A 50 3.58 13.90 39.73
N MET A 51 4.81 14.42 39.67
CA MET A 51 5.18 15.59 38.86
C MET A 51 5.07 15.33 37.35
N VAL A 52 5.47 14.15 36.89
CA VAL A 52 5.49 13.77 35.47
C VAL A 52 4.18 13.08 35.05
N ASN A 53 3.26 12.86 35.98
CA ASN A 53 1.96 12.18 35.79
C ASN A 53 2.09 10.76 35.19
N VAL A 54 2.98 9.95 35.76
CA VAL A 54 3.22 8.55 35.36
C VAL A 54 3.22 7.66 36.60
N CYS A 55 3.08 6.34 36.43
CA CYS A 55 3.19 5.45 37.58
C CYS A 55 4.66 5.29 38.03
N ARG A 56 4.85 4.95 39.31
CA ARG A 56 6.19 4.75 39.91
C ARG A 56 7.03 3.71 39.14
N GLN A 57 6.40 2.65 38.65
CA GLN A 57 7.06 1.58 37.90
C GLN A 57 7.68 2.13 36.60
N THR A 58 6.96 2.99 35.89
CA THR A 58 7.47 3.66 34.69
C THR A 58 8.69 4.54 34.98
N VAL A 59 8.70 5.30 36.09
CA VAL A 59 9.88 6.07 36.50
C VAL A 59 11.07 5.17 36.78
N SER A 60 10.85 4.05 37.48
CA SER A 60 11.90 3.05 37.73
C SER A 60 12.47 2.47 36.44
N HIS A 61 11.60 2.21 35.45
CA HIS A 61 12.01 1.71 34.16
C HIS A 61 12.83 2.74 33.37
N TYR A 62 12.44 4.02 33.37
CA TYR A 62 13.23 5.08 32.75
C TYR A 62 14.63 5.21 33.36
N VAL A 63 14.75 5.07 34.68
CA VAL A 63 16.05 5.08 35.36
C VAL A 63 16.89 3.85 34.97
N SER A 64 16.28 2.66 34.83
CA SER A 64 16.99 1.45 34.36
C SER A 64 17.55 1.66 32.96
N LEU A 65 16.70 2.08 32.01
CA LEU A 65 17.11 2.34 30.63
C LEU A 65 18.22 3.39 30.54
N PHE A 66 18.13 4.44 31.37
CA PHE A 66 19.18 5.46 31.41
C PHE A 66 20.49 4.92 32.00
N ASN A 67 20.43 4.08 33.04
CA ASN A 67 21.63 3.46 33.60
C ASN A 67 22.29 2.50 32.59
N GLU A 68 21.52 1.78 31.79
CA GLU A 68 22.00 0.81 30.79
C GLU A 68 22.65 1.48 29.58
N GLY A 69 21.98 2.46 28.96
CA GLY A 69 22.43 3.03 27.67
C GLY A 69 22.27 4.55 27.55
N GLY A 70 22.11 5.24 28.68
CA GLY A 70 22.04 6.69 28.74
C GLY A 70 20.82 7.26 28.02
N LEU A 71 21.02 8.44 27.42
CA LEU A 71 19.94 9.16 26.74
C LEU A 71 19.49 8.48 25.44
N GLU A 72 20.40 7.80 24.74
CA GLU A 72 20.09 7.12 23.48
C GLU A 72 19.05 6.03 23.69
N LEU A 73 19.30 5.14 24.66
CA LEU A 73 18.38 4.05 24.99
C LEU A 73 17.06 4.57 25.59
N LEU A 74 17.11 5.64 26.39
CA LEU A 74 15.92 6.26 26.96
C LEU A 74 14.96 6.82 25.88
N LEU A 75 15.55 7.39 24.82
CA LEU A 75 14.82 7.98 23.71
C LEU A 75 14.48 6.96 22.62
N HIS A 76 15.12 5.79 22.64
CA HIS A 76 14.83 4.71 21.73
C HIS A 76 13.36 4.28 21.85
N ARG A 77 12.76 4.01 20.70
CA ARG A 77 11.38 3.56 20.59
C ARG A 77 11.32 2.45 19.56
N ASP A 78 11.37 1.22 20.06
CA ASP A 78 11.01 0.07 19.27
C ASP A 78 9.51 0.10 19.01
N PHE A 79 9.16 0.12 17.73
CA PHE A 79 7.84 -0.31 17.32
C PHE A 79 7.97 -1.79 17.04
N ALA A 80 7.14 -2.61 17.69
CA ALA A 80 7.04 -4.00 17.32
C ALA A 80 6.77 -4.05 15.81
N PRO A 81 7.53 -4.85 15.04
CA PRO A 81 7.26 -5.03 13.63
C PRO A 81 5.79 -5.43 13.50
N GLY A 82 5.08 -4.76 12.59
CA GLY A 82 3.69 -5.12 12.31
C GLY A 82 3.60 -6.57 11.85
N ARG A 83 2.37 -7.10 11.79
CA ARG A 83 2.14 -8.44 11.24
C ARG A 83 2.77 -8.55 9.86
N GLU A 84 3.53 -9.62 9.64
CA GLU A 84 4.14 -9.91 8.36
C GLU A 84 3.06 -9.94 7.26
N PRO A 85 3.31 -9.30 6.10
CA PRO A 85 2.36 -9.32 5.00
C PRO A 85 2.17 -10.76 4.49
N PHE A 86 0.94 -11.08 4.08
CA PHE A 86 0.60 -12.41 3.55
C PHE A 86 1.34 -12.77 2.25
N LEU A 87 1.86 -11.77 1.53
CA LEU A 87 2.62 -11.93 0.29
C LEU A 87 4.00 -11.31 0.47
N THR A 88 5.04 -12.00 0.00
CA THR A 88 6.39 -11.45 -0.07
C THR A 88 6.45 -10.29 -1.06
N GLU A 89 7.46 -9.43 -0.95
CA GLU A 89 7.60 -8.28 -1.86
C GLU A 89 7.74 -8.70 -3.33
N GLU A 90 8.41 -9.83 -3.57
CA GLU A 90 8.57 -10.46 -4.89
C GLU A 90 7.21 -10.85 -5.48
N GLN A 91 6.38 -11.57 -4.72
CA GLN A 91 5.04 -11.97 -5.13
C GLN A 91 4.15 -10.74 -5.40
N GLN A 92 4.29 -9.69 -4.60
CA GLN A 92 3.53 -8.44 -4.81
C GLN A 92 3.92 -7.75 -6.12
N GLU A 93 5.20 -7.79 -6.51
CA GLU A 93 5.65 -7.21 -7.77
C GLU A 93 5.24 -8.08 -8.95
N GLU A 94 5.28 -9.41 -8.82
CA GLU A 94 4.77 -10.34 -9.83
C GLU A 94 3.28 -10.08 -10.13
N ILE A 95 2.45 -9.95 -9.10
CA ILE A 95 1.02 -9.63 -9.26
C ILE A 95 0.84 -8.28 -9.98
N LYS A 96 1.68 -7.29 -9.69
CA LYS A 96 1.61 -5.98 -10.37
C LYS A 96 2.00 -6.10 -11.84
N GLN A 97 3.07 -6.83 -12.16
CA GLN A 97 3.49 -7.05 -13.55
C GLN A 97 2.46 -7.85 -14.34
N LEU A 98 1.84 -8.86 -13.71
CA LEU A 98 0.75 -9.63 -14.28
C LEU A 98 -0.41 -8.73 -14.71
N VAL A 99 -0.85 -7.83 -13.82
CA VAL A 99 -1.97 -6.91 -14.09
C VAL A 99 -1.66 -5.91 -15.20
N LEU A 100 -0.39 -5.54 -15.39
CA LEU A 100 0.04 -4.58 -16.41
C LEU A 100 0.28 -5.21 -17.79
N THR A 101 0.85 -6.42 -17.82
CA THR A 101 1.37 -7.04 -19.04
C THR A 101 0.37 -8.00 -19.68
N THR A 102 -0.49 -8.63 -18.89
CA THR A 102 -1.34 -9.73 -19.37
C THR A 102 -2.81 -9.46 -19.15
N THR A 103 -3.66 -10.04 -19.99
CA THR A 103 -5.11 -10.10 -19.76
C THR A 103 -5.55 -11.48 -19.27
N PRO A 104 -6.62 -11.59 -18.46
CA PRO A 104 -7.14 -12.89 -18.01
C PRO A 104 -7.50 -13.85 -19.16
N VAL A 105 -7.84 -13.30 -20.34
CA VAL A 105 -8.16 -14.04 -21.55
C VAL A 105 -6.92 -14.74 -22.12
N GLU A 106 -5.79 -14.05 -22.19
CA GLU A 106 -4.52 -14.60 -22.69
C GLU A 106 -4.03 -15.78 -21.85
N LEU A 107 -4.28 -15.74 -20.55
CA LEU A 107 -3.89 -16.80 -19.62
C LEU A 107 -4.97 -17.89 -19.50
N GLY A 108 -6.08 -17.79 -20.22
CA GLY A 108 -7.17 -18.77 -20.21
C GLY A 108 -7.95 -18.85 -18.89
N TRP A 109 -7.92 -17.79 -18.07
CA TRP A 109 -8.58 -17.78 -16.76
C TRP A 109 -10.04 -17.37 -16.83
N ASP A 110 -10.37 -16.39 -17.67
CA ASP A 110 -11.73 -15.90 -17.84
C ASP A 110 -11.89 -15.18 -19.19
N VAL A 111 -13.14 -14.92 -19.58
CA VAL A 111 -13.51 -14.15 -20.79
C VAL A 111 -13.34 -12.63 -20.55
N ALA A 112 -13.02 -12.22 -19.32
CA ALA A 112 -12.87 -10.83 -18.94
C ALA A 112 -11.61 -10.18 -19.54
N SER A 113 -11.79 -9.06 -20.24
CA SER A 113 -10.68 -8.30 -20.85
C SER A 113 -9.75 -7.60 -19.85
N ALA A 114 -10.11 -7.54 -18.56
CA ALA A 114 -9.32 -6.90 -17.52
C ALA A 114 -9.35 -7.70 -16.21
N TRP A 115 -8.27 -7.60 -15.44
CA TRP A 115 -8.16 -8.25 -14.14
C TRP A 115 -9.16 -7.69 -13.11
N ASN A 116 -10.01 -8.57 -12.61
CA ASN A 116 -10.90 -8.26 -11.49
C ASN A 116 -10.29 -8.81 -10.18
N THR A 117 -10.56 -8.16 -9.05
CA THR A 117 -10.07 -8.58 -7.73
C THR A 117 -10.49 -10.02 -7.37
N LYS A 118 -11.65 -10.49 -7.86
CA LYS A 118 -12.09 -11.88 -7.66
C LYS A 118 -11.23 -12.89 -8.45
N LEU A 119 -10.86 -12.54 -9.68
CA LEU A 119 -9.99 -13.36 -10.52
C LEU A 119 -8.58 -13.40 -9.95
N LEU A 120 -8.05 -12.24 -9.56
CA LEU A 120 -6.75 -12.17 -8.91
C LEU A 120 -6.70 -12.92 -7.58
N GLN A 121 -7.78 -12.91 -6.78
CA GLN A 121 -7.85 -13.75 -5.58
C GLN A 121 -7.71 -15.24 -5.91
N SER A 122 -8.45 -15.71 -6.93
CA SER A 122 -8.40 -17.11 -7.37
C SER A 122 -7.04 -17.47 -7.97
N TYR A 123 -6.41 -16.54 -8.68
CA TYR A 123 -5.05 -16.68 -9.20
C TYR A 123 -4.04 -16.84 -8.07
N VAL A 124 -4.08 -15.93 -7.08
CA VAL A 124 -3.15 -15.94 -5.95
C VAL A 124 -3.29 -17.20 -5.11
N GLU A 125 -4.52 -17.66 -4.89
CA GLU A 125 -4.78 -18.90 -4.16
C GLU A 125 -4.20 -20.12 -4.89
N LYS A 126 -4.36 -20.21 -6.21
CA LYS A 126 -3.85 -21.34 -6.99
C LYS A 126 -2.33 -21.30 -7.22
N HIS A 127 -1.75 -20.12 -7.44
CA HIS A 127 -0.34 -19.98 -7.80
C HIS A 127 0.56 -19.92 -6.57
N PHE A 128 0.13 -19.27 -5.49
CA PHE A 128 0.93 -19.07 -4.29
C PHE A 128 0.41 -19.85 -3.07
N GLY A 129 -0.77 -20.47 -3.14
CA GLY A 129 -1.36 -21.19 -2.01
C GLY A 129 -1.82 -20.27 -0.86
N VAL A 130 -1.93 -18.96 -1.09
CA VAL A 130 -2.24 -17.98 -0.05
C VAL A 130 -3.68 -17.47 -0.17
N CYS A 131 -4.47 -17.65 0.88
CA CYS A 131 -5.82 -17.13 0.96
C CYS A 131 -5.83 -15.65 1.37
N ILE A 132 -6.10 -14.76 0.42
CA ILE A 132 -6.14 -13.31 0.66
C ILE A 132 -7.56 -12.78 0.42
N SER A 133 -7.99 -11.84 1.27
CA SER A 133 -9.28 -11.18 1.08
C SER A 133 -9.23 -10.20 -0.10
N ARG A 134 -10.36 -10.02 -0.79
CA ARG A 134 -10.48 -9.05 -1.90
C ARG A 134 -10.06 -7.64 -1.48
N GLU A 135 -10.38 -7.24 -0.26
CA GLU A 135 -10.01 -5.91 0.26
C GLU A 135 -8.51 -5.79 0.53
N ALA A 136 -7.86 -6.84 1.03
CA ALA A 136 -6.40 -6.84 1.21
C ALA A 136 -5.69 -6.73 -0.14
N LEU A 137 -6.18 -7.43 -1.16
CA LEU A 137 -5.65 -7.36 -2.52
C LEU A 137 -5.87 -5.97 -3.15
N ARG A 138 -7.05 -5.37 -2.96
CA ARG A 138 -7.32 -3.97 -3.38
C ARG A 138 -6.34 -3.00 -2.74
N LYS A 139 -6.13 -3.10 -1.42
CA LYS A 139 -5.17 -2.25 -0.69
C LYS A 139 -3.72 -2.48 -1.14
N LEU A 140 -3.36 -3.72 -1.48
CA LEU A 140 -2.06 -4.06 -2.05
C LEU A 140 -1.85 -3.36 -3.39
N LEU A 141 -2.80 -3.49 -4.32
CA LEU A 141 -2.72 -2.86 -5.63
C LEU A 141 -2.63 -1.33 -5.52
N HIS A 142 -3.42 -0.74 -4.62
CA HIS A 142 -3.37 0.71 -4.37
C HIS A 142 -2.02 1.16 -3.80
N ARG A 143 -1.42 0.40 -2.87
CA ARG A 143 -0.07 0.69 -2.35
C ARG A 143 1.01 0.59 -3.44
N LYS A 144 0.82 -0.31 -4.40
CA LYS A 144 1.69 -0.48 -5.58
C LYS A 144 1.42 0.54 -6.70
N GLY A 145 0.53 1.52 -6.48
CA GLY A 145 0.24 2.61 -7.41
C GLY A 145 -0.78 2.28 -8.49
N LEU A 146 -1.42 1.10 -8.43
CA LEU A 146 -2.48 0.73 -9.36
C LEU A 146 -3.83 1.23 -8.84
N SER A 147 -4.53 2.01 -9.66
CA SER A 147 -5.87 2.49 -9.38
C SER A 147 -6.88 1.84 -10.32
N TRP A 148 -8.08 1.58 -9.80
CA TRP A 148 -9.17 1.10 -10.63
C TRP A 148 -9.64 2.24 -11.54
N THR A 149 -9.50 2.05 -12.85
CA THR A 149 -10.01 2.98 -13.85
C THR A 149 -11.22 2.36 -14.53
N ARG A 150 -12.32 3.11 -14.61
CA ARG A 150 -13.48 2.70 -15.40
C ARG A 150 -13.21 3.04 -16.86
N PRO A 151 -13.41 2.11 -17.81
CA PRO A 151 -13.36 2.46 -19.21
C PRO A 151 -14.47 3.48 -19.49
N THR A 152 -14.07 4.68 -19.88
CA THR A 152 -14.99 5.73 -20.35
C THR A 152 -15.03 5.67 -21.88
N TYR A 153 -16.21 5.92 -22.47
CA TYR A 153 -16.39 5.94 -23.93
C TYR A 153 -15.48 6.97 -24.62
N THR A 154 -15.11 8.05 -23.92
CA THR A 154 -14.16 9.05 -24.40
C THR A 154 -12.75 8.69 -23.96
N LEU A 155 -11.88 8.42 -24.94
CA LEU A 155 -10.45 8.23 -24.71
C LEU A 155 -9.80 9.58 -24.41
N ALA A 156 -9.44 9.84 -23.15
CA ALA A 156 -8.83 11.11 -22.73
C ALA A 156 -7.48 11.42 -23.42
N LYS A 157 -6.81 10.40 -24.00
CA LYS A 157 -5.57 10.52 -24.77
C LYS A 157 -5.77 10.34 -26.29
N GLY A 158 -7.01 10.35 -26.77
CA GLY A 158 -7.31 10.22 -28.19
C GLY A 158 -6.93 11.48 -28.95
N ASP A 159 -6.18 11.32 -30.05
CA ASP A 159 -5.88 12.40 -30.98
C ASP A 159 -7.18 12.77 -31.74
N PRO A 160 -7.69 14.01 -31.60
CA PRO A 160 -8.98 14.41 -32.17
C PRO A 160 -9.00 14.32 -33.70
N ASP A 161 -7.84 14.48 -34.36
CA ASP A 161 -7.77 14.45 -35.81
C ASP A 161 -7.84 13.02 -36.35
N ARG A 162 -7.24 12.06 -35.63
CA ARG A 162 -7.37 10.63 -35.94
C ARG A 162 -8.80 10.14 -35.75
N GLN A 163 -9.50 10.64 -34.74
CA GLN A 163 -10.90 10.27 -34.47
C GLN A 163 -11.84 10.76 -35.59
N LYS A 164 -11.68 12.00 -36.04
CA LYS A 164 -12.44 12.53 -37.18
C LYS A 164 -12.17 11.77 -38.48
N ASN A 165 -10.93 11.37 -38.72
CA ASN A 165 -10.57 10.58 -39.91
C ASN A 165 -11.18 9.17 -39.85
N PHE A 166 -11.22 8.55 -38.67
CA PHE A 166 -11.88 7.26 -38.47
C PHE A 166 -13.40 7.35 -38.66
N GLU A 167 -14.04 8.41 -38.16
CA GLU A 167 -15.47 8.68 -38.39
C GLU A 167 -15.78 8.81 -39.88
N LYS A 168 -14.98 9.58 -40.63
CA LYS A 168 -15.11 9.70 -42.09
C LYS A 168 -14.93 8.34 -42.80
N GLN A 169 -13.98 7.52 -42.35
CA GLN A 169 -13.77 6.18 -42.91
C GLN A 169 -14.96 5.25 -42.63
N ILE A 170 -15.49 5.25 -41.40
CA ILE A 170 -16.70 4.50 -41.03
C ILE A 170 -17.90 4.94 -41.88
N ASP A 171 -18.09 6.25 -42.06
CA ASP A 171 -19.21 6.79 -42.85
C ASP A 171 -19.07 6.43 -44.34
N PHE A 172 -17.85 6.41 -44.86
CA PHE A 172 -17.58 5.95 -46.22
C PHE A 172 -17.91 4.46 -46.39
N ILE A 173 -17.50 3.61 -45.44
CA ILE A 173 -17.81 2.17 -45.44
C ILE A 173 -19.33 1.94 -45.37
N LYS A 174 -20.04 2.64 -44.48
CA LYS A 174 -21.51 2.55 -44.37
C LYS A 174 -22.23 2.95 -45.66
N LYS A 175 -21.73 3.97 -46.36
CA LYS A 175 -22.28 4.43 -47.66
C LYS A 175 -22.04 3.42 -48.77
N LEU A 176 -20.89 2.73 -48.77
CA LEU A 176 -20.59 1.64 -49.72
C LEU A 176 -21.47 0.41 -49.49
N ASP A 177 -21.82 0.10 -48.25
CA ASP A 177 -22.69 -1.03 -47.92
C ASP A 177 -24.17 -0.74 -48.27
N HIS A 178 -24.60 0.52 -48.09
CA HIS A 178 -25.93 1.01 -48.49
C HIS A 178 -26.15 1.12 -50.00
N SER A 179 -25.06 1.22 -50.80
CA SER A 179 -25.16 1.23 -52.26
C SER A 179 -25.18 -0.18 -52.84
N ARG A 180 -24.56 -1.17 -52.17
CA ARG A 180 -24.67 -2.59 -52.54
C ARG A 180 -26.04 -3.21 -52.25
N SER A 181 -26.80 -2.65 -51.30
CA SER A 181 -28.13 -3.13 -50.90
C SER A 181 -29.29 -2.52 -51.70
N ARG A 182 -29.01 -1.72 -52.75
CA ARG A 182 -30.03 -1.05 -53.58
C ARG A 182 -30.04 -1.39 -55.08
N CYS A 183 -29.39 -2.48 -55.50
CA CYS A 183 -29.67 -3.06 -56.82
C CYS A 183 -30.69 -4.21 -56.69
N CYS A 184 -31.90 -3.96 -57.20
CA CYS A 184 -32.96 -4.94 -57.36
C CYS A 184 -32.63 -6.01 -58.41
N CYS A 185 -33.04 -7.25 -58.10
CA CYS A 185 -33.54 -8.31 -58.98
C CYS A 185 -32.89 -8.53 -60.37
N THR A 186 -32.23 -9.67 -60.55
CA THR A 186 -32.63 -10.60 -61.64
C THR A 186 -32.24 -12.05 -61.30
N SER A 187 -33.14 -12.96 -61.66
CA SER A 187 -33.11 -14.41 -61.53
C SER A 187 -31.75 -15.12 -61.67
N MET A 188 -31.46 -16.05 -60.76
CA MET A 188 -31.08 -17.42 -61.13
C MET A 188 -31.17 -18.37 -59.92
N ARG A 189 -31.65 -19.58 -60.20
CA ARG A 189 -31.98 -20.68 -59.29
C ARG A 189 -30.86 -21.05 -58.30
N PRO A 190 -31.18 -21.69 -57.16
CA PRO A 190 -30.16 -22.33 -56.34
C PRO A 190 -29.61 -23.54 -57.10
N MET A 191 -28.31 -23.55 -57.38
CA MET A 191 -27.59 -24.76 -57.73
C MET A 191 -26.57 -25.05 -56.63
N PHE A 192 -26.81 -26.17 -55.95
CA PHE A 192 -25.85 -26.91 -55.14
C PHE A 192 -24.44 -26.87 -55.72
N VAL A 193 -23.43 -26.57 -54.91
CA VAL A 193 -22.11 -27.21 -55.05
C VAL A 193 -21.58 -27.59 -53.66
N ARG A 194 -21.17 -28.86 -53.59
CA ARG A 194 -20.65 -29.62 -52.47
C ARG A 194 -19.43 -28.96 -51.81
N THR A 195 -19.41 -28.96 -50.48
CA THR A 195 -18.18 -29.11 -49.71
C THR A 195 -17.66 -30.55 -49.86
N GLN A 196 -16.38 -30.70 -50.19
CA GLN A 196 -15.61 -31.88 -49.79
C GLN A 196 -14.40 -31.44 -48.97
N LYS A 197 -14.23 -32.18 -47.86
CA LYS A 197 -13.02 -32.31 -47.07
C LYS A 197 -11.86 -32.79 -47.95
N SER A 198 -10.69 -32.19 -47.78
CA SER A 198 -9.44 -32.85 -47.39
C SER A 198 -8.51 -31.79 -46.84
#